data_AF-A0A2V9R302-F1
#
_entry.id   AF-A0A2V9R302-F1
#
_cell.length_a   1.000
_cell.length_b   1.000
_cell.length_c   1.000
_cell.angle_alpha   90.00
_cell.angle_beta   90.00
_cell.angle_gamma   90.00
#
_symmetry.space_group_name_H-M   'P 1'
#
loop_
_entity.id
_entity.type
_entity.pdbx_description
1 polymer ?
#
loop_
_entity_poly.entity_id
_entity_poly.type
_entity_poly.pdbx_seq_one_letter_code
_entity_poly.pdbx_strand_id
1 'polypeptide(L)'
;MSKEELLKREAPQKRTWKRKGGQVTDEEIVQAVRWRYRICNYLFRLGAIWILAGAIIRFLATRYDWWNWQGHEIELVGFGIFTAGLAMTFAIYRCPVCDHYLSKYRPDKKRCAHCGANVR
;
A
#
# COMPACT_ATOMS: atom_id res chain seq x y z
N MET A 1 47.09 7.51 5.53
CA MET A 1 45.65 7.22 5.33
C MET A 1 44.90 8.53 5.47
N SER A 2 44.27 9.00 4.38
CA SER A 2 43.67 10.35 4.32
C SER A 2 42.30 10.38 4.99
N LYS A 3 41.90 11.51 5.60
CA LYS A 3 40.55 11.72 6.15
C LYS A 3 39.44 11.45 5.12
N GLU A 4 39.73 11.64 3.83
CA GLU A 4 38.82 11.36 2.72
C GLU A 4 38.56 9.85 2.51
N GLU A 5 39.52 8.99 2.84
CA GLU A 5 39.37 7.52 2.74
C GLU A 5 38.51 6.95 3.87
N LEU A 6 38.57 7.58 5.06
CA LEU A 6 37.71 7.26 6.19
C LEU A 6 36.26 7.69 5.92
N LEU A 7 36.05 8.92 5.41
CA LEU A 7 34.73 9.42 5.04
C LEU A 7 34.06 8.59 3.93
N LYS A 8 34.84 8.06 2.97
CA LYS A 8 34.30 7.14 1.94
C LYS A 8 33.92 5.77 2.48
N ARG A 9 34.51 5.31 3.59
CA ARG A 9 34.14 4.04 4.26
C ARG A 9 32.92 4.19 5.18
N GLU A 10 32.66 5.39 5.69
CA GLU A 10 31.49 5.69 6.52
C GLU A 10 30.24 6.07 5.72
N ALA A 11 30.38 6.38 4.43
CA ALA A 11 29.24 6.55 3.54
C ALA A 11 28.43 5.24 3.52
N PRO A 12 27.14 5.24 3.89
CA PRO A 12 26.33 4.03 3.90
C PRO A 12 26.32 3.47 2.48
N GLN A 13 26.94 2.31 2.30
CA GLN A 13 27.02 1.63 1.02
C GLN A 13 25.59 1.37 0.54
N LYS A 14 25.13 2.14 -0.45
CA LYS A 14 23.78 2.01 -1.02
C LYS A 14 23.63 0.60 -1.57
N ARG A 15 22.87 -0.24 -0.86
CA ARG A 15 22.57 -1.60 -1.33
C ARG A 15 21.62 -1.50 -2.52
N THR A 16 22.04 -2.09 -3.63
CA THR A 16 21.23 -2.22 -4.84
C THR A 16 20.72 -3.65 -4.96
N TRP A 17 19.47 -3.80 -5.37
CA TRP A 17 18.79 -5.07 -5.56
C TRP A 17 18.45 -5.26 -7.02
N LYS A 18 18.61 -6.48 -7.55
CA LYS A 18 18.10 -6.82 -8.87
C LYS A 18 16.61 -7.15 -8.77
N ARG A 19 15.78 -6.38 -9.46
CA ARG A 19 14.34 -6.62 -9.66
C ARG A 19 14.10 -6.99 -11.12
N LYS A 20 13.04 -7.75 -11.42
CA LYS A 20 12.57 -7.93 -12.80
C LYS A 20 12.27 -6.53 -13.38
N GLY A 21 13.14 -6.06 -14.28
CA GLY A 21 13.05 -4.73 -14.89
C GLY A 21 14.15 -3.72 -14.51
N GLY A 22 15.10 -4.04 -13.62
CA GLY A 22 16.24 -3.15 -13.34
C GLY A 22 16.91 -3.34 -11.98
N GLN A 23 17.84 -2.44 -11.65
CA GLN A 23 18.37 -2.30 -10.29
C GLN A 23 17.50 -1.31 -9.50
N VAL A 24 17.26 -1.60 -8.22
CA VAL A 24 16.49 -0.75 -7.30
C VAL A 24 17.26 -0.55 -6.01
N THR A 25 17.23 0.65 -5.43
CA THR A 25 17.87 0.93 -4.14
C THR A 25 16.93 0.67 -2.96
N ASP A 26 17.49 0.54 -1.76
CA ASP A 26 16.70 0.45 -0.52
C ASP A 26 15.73 1.64 -0.35
N GLU A 27 16.15 2.86 -0.72
CA GLU A 27 15.29 4.04 -0.63
C GLU A 27 14.08 3.96 -1.56
N GLU A 28 14.28 3.51 -2.80
CA GLU A 28 13.21 3.33 -3.78
C GLU A 28 12.22 2.25 -3.34
N ILE A 29 12.72 1.17 -2.73
CA ILE A 29 11.90 0.10 -2.17
C ILE A 29 11.01 0.65 -1.05
N VAL A 30 11.59 1.39 -0.10
CA VAL A 30 10.83 1.98 1.01
C VAL A 30 9.82 3.01 0.50
N GLN A 31 10.18 3.82 -0.48
CA GLN A 31 9.27 4.78 -1.11
C GLN A 31 8.10 4.08 -1.80
N ALA A 32 8.35 3.00 -2.54
CA ALA A 32 7.32 2.21 -3.19
C ALA A 32 6.35 1.59 -2.17
N VAL A 33 6.87 1.05 -1.06
CA VAL A 33 6.04 0.51 0.03
C VAL A 33 5.19 1.61 0.66
N ARG A 34 5.78 2.76 1.01
CA ARG A 34 5.03 3.91 1.56
C ARG A 34 3.93 4.38 0.61
N TRP A 35 4.19 4.40 -0.69
CA TRP A 35 3.20 4.80 -1.69
C TRP A 35 2.03 3.82 -1.74
N ARG A 36 2.29 2.50 -1.70
CA ARG A 36 1.24 1.48 -1.57
C ARG A 36 0.38 1.67 -0.31
N TYR A 37 1.00 1.99 0.84
CA TYR A 37 0.26 2.32 2.06
C TYR A 37 -0.62 3.56 1.92
N ARG A 38 -0.12 4.63 1.29
CA ARG A 38 -0.92 5.85 1.06
C ARG A 38 -2.13 5.57 0.18
N ILE A 39 -1.95 4.83 -0.91
CA ILE A 39 -3.05 4.47 -1.82
C ILE A 39 -4.06 3.60 -1.10
N CYS A 40 -3.60 2.58 -0.38
CA CYS A 40 -4.46 1.69 0.37
C CYS A 40 -5.31 2.48 1.40
N ASN A 41 -4.68 3.37 2.16
CA ASN A 41 -5.38 4.25 3.10
C ASN A 41 -6.36 5.20 2.41
N TYR A 42 -5.98 5.74 1.25
CA TYR A 42 -6.85 6.61 0.46
C TYR A 42 -8.08 5.85 -0.05
N LEU A 43 -7.90 4.66 -0.61
CA LEU A 43 -8.98 3.80 -1.11
C LEU A 43 -9.93 3.39 0.02
N PHE A 44 -9.40 2.97 1.18
CA PHE A 44 -10.24 2.61 2.32
C PHE A 44 -11.04 3.81 2.84
N ARG A 45 -10.40 4.97 2.99
CA ARG A 45 -11.07 6.18 3.46
C ARG A 45 -12.14 6.64 2.47
N LEU A 46 -11.82 6.65 1.19
CA LEU A 46 -12.76 7.06 0.15
C LEU A 46 -13.93 6.07 0.06
N GLY A 47 -13.64 4.77 -0.04
CA GLY A 47 -14.67 3.72 -0.05
C GLY A 47 -15.60 3.79 1.16
N ALA A 48 -15.05 3.97 2.37
CA ALA A 48 -15.85 4.14 3.58
C ALA A 48 -16.75 5.38 3.55
N ILE A 49 -16.24 6.52 3.05
CA ILE A 49 -17.04 7.75 2.89
C ILE A 49 -18.20 7.51 1.91
N TRP A 50 -17.95 6.85 0.77
CA TRP A 50 -18.99 6.54 -0.21
C TRP A 50 -20.06 5.59 0.35
N ILE A 51 -19.65 4.53 1.05
CA ILE A 51 -20.58 3.60 1.72
C ILE A 51 -21.44 4.34 2.75
N LEU A 52 -20.83 5.16 3.60
CA LEU A 52 -21.55 5.95 4.60
C LEU A 52 -22.51 6.96 3.95
N ALA A 53 -22.08 7.65 2.88
CA ALA A 53 -22.92 8.58 2.14
C ALA A 53 -24.14 7.87 1.53
N GLY A 54 -23.92 6.74 0.86
CA GLY A 54 -25.00 5.92 0.29
C GLY A 54 -25.98 5.43 1.36
N ALA A 55 -25.48 4.94 2.49
CA ALA A 55 -26.29 4.49 3.61
C ALA A 55 -27.13 5.64 4.22
N ILE A 56 -26.55 6.83 4.40
CA ILE A 56 -27.28 8.02 4.90
C ILE A 56 -28.36 8.44 3.91
N ILE A 57 -28.07 8.46 2.61
CA ILE A 57 -29.06 8.80 1.58
C ILE A 57 -30.22 7.80 1.60
N ARG A 58 -29.94 6.49 1.66
CA ARG A 58 -30.98 5.45 1.75
C ARG A 58 -31.80 5.57 3.03
N PHE A 59 -31.15 5.85 4.16
CA PHE A 59 -31.85 6.06 5.44
C PHE A 59 -32.81 7.27 5.38
N LEU A 60 -32.43 8.34 4.68
CA LEU A 60 -33.26 9.52 4.50
C LEU A 60 -34.30 9.36 3.36
N ALA A 61 -34.10 8.41 2.44
CA ALA A 61 -34.94 8.15 1.26
C ALA A 61 -36.27 7.42 1.57
N THR A 62 -36.81 7.58 2.79
CA THR A 62 -38.01 6.86 3.29
C THR A 62 -39.29 7.04 2.45
N ARG A 63 -39.33 7.99 1.50
CA ARG A 63 -40.51 8.32 0.69
C ARG A 63 -40.33 8.28 -0.82
N TYR A 64 -39.11 8.17 -1.33
CA TYR A 64 -38.83 8.43 -2.74
C TYR A 64 -37.89 7.37 -3.32
N ASP A 65 -38.44 6.49 -4.18
CA ASP A 65 -37.70 5.37 -4.78
C ASP A 65 -36.44 5.81 -5.54
N TRP A 66 -36.48 6.98 -6.20
CA TRP A 66 -35.31 7.50 -6.93
C TRP A 66 -34.12 7.85 -6.02
N TRP A 67 -34.36 8.33 -4.79
CA TRP A 67 -33.29 8.58 -3.81
C TRP A 67 -32.75 7.27 -3.24
N ASN A 68 -33.60 6.26 -3.09
CA ASN A 68 -33.20 4.94 -2.61
C ASN A 68 -32.32 4.24 -3.66
N TRP A 69 -32.66 4.36 -4.95
CA TRP A 69 -31.81 3.89 -6.05
C TRP A 69 -30.47 4.63 -6.08
N GLN A 70 -30.46 5.97 -6.05
CA GLN A 70 -29.21 6.74 -6.03
C GLN A 70 -28.32 6.38 -4.83
N GLY A 71 -28.91 6.23 -3.65
CA GLY A 71 -28.17 5.82 -2.45
C GLY A 71 -27.56 4.42 -2.60
N HIS A 72 -28.25 3.48 -3.26
CA HIS A 72 -27.73 2.14 -3.54
C HIS A 72 -26.55 2.18 -4.52
N GLU A 73 -26.64 2.95 -5.61
CA GLU A 73 -25.54 3.10 -6.58
C GLU A 73 -24.28 3.69 -5.92
N ILE A 74 -24.46 4.72 -5.09
CA ILE A 74 -23.38 5.37 -4.33
C ILE A 74 -22.72 4.37 -3.37
N GLU A 75 -23.52 3.57 -2.66
CA GLU A 75 -23.02 2.53 -1.77
C GLU A 75 -22.23 1.46 -2.54
N LEU A 76 -22.72 1.04 -3.71
CA LEU A 76 -22.11 0.01 -4.56
C LEU A 76 -20.76 0.48 -5.15
N VAL A 77 -20.68 1.74 -5.58
CA VAL A 77 -19.40 2.40 -5.95
C VAL A 77 -18.44 2.41 -4.76
N GLY A 78 -18.92 2.77 -3.56
CA GLY A 78 -18.11 2.75 -2.35
C GLY A 78 -17.55 1.37 -2.02
N PHE A 79 -18.36 0.32 -2.14
CA PHE A 79 -17.93 -1.07 -1.99
C PHE A 79 -16.87 -1.48 -3.01
N GLY A 80 -17.02 -1.07 -4.27
CA GLY A 80 -16.01 -1.29 -5.32
C GLY A 80 -14.65 -0.66 -4.99
N ILE A 81 -14.67 0.57 -4.49
CA ILE A 81 -13.45 1.27 -4.10
C ILE A 81 -12.81 0.61 -2.85
N PHE A 82 -13.64 0.23 -1.88
CA PHE A 82 -13.17 -0.45 -0.67
C PHE A 82 -12.53 -1.81 -0.98
N THR A 83 -13.13 -2.58 -1.88
CA THR A 83 -12.58 -3.87 -2.34
C THR A 83 -11.28 -3.70 -3.13
N ALA A 84 -11.13 -2.63 -3.92
CA ALA A 84 -9.83 -2.28 -4.51
C ALA A 84 -8.76 -1.98 -3.43
N GLY A 85 -9.15 -1.34 -2.32
CA GLY A 85 -8.29 -1.17 -1.14
C GLY A 85 -7.82 -2.50 -0.55
N LEU A 86 -8.73 -3.48 -0.40
CA LEU A 86 -8.38 -4.84 0.03
C LEU A 86 -7.36 -5.50 -0.89
N ALA A 87 -7.55 -5.41 -2.22
CA ALA A 87 -6.59 -5.93 -3.20
C ALA A 87 -5.20 -5.29 -3.03
N MET A 88 -5.14 -3.97 -2.82
CA MET A 88 -3.89 -3.26 -2.55
C MET A 88 -3.23 -3.70 -1.24
N THR A 89 -4.01 -4.14 -0.26
CA THR A 89 -3.47 -4.62 1.01
C THR A 89 -2.65 -5.90 0.79
N PHE A 90 -3.08 -6.80 -0.09
CA PHE A 90 -2.28 -7.97 -0.47
C PHE A 90 -0.95 -7.59 -1.16
N ALA A 91 -0.96 -6.54 -1.98
CA ALA A 91 0.26 -6.02 -2.62
C ALA A 91 1.26 -5.40 -1.63
N ILE A 92 0.80 -4.91 -0.47
CA ILE A 92 1.67 -4.43 0.62
C ILE A 92 2.40 -5.62 1.28
N TYR A 93 1.73 -6.76 1.41
CA TYR A 93 2.32 -7.99 1.95
C TYR A 93 3.17 -8.76 0.94
N ARG A 94 3.56 -8.16 -0.20
CA ARG A 94 4.53 -8.75 -1.13
C ARG A 94 5.81 -7.94 -1.18
N CYS A 95 6.94 -8.63 -1.19
CA CYS A 95 8.23 -8.00 -1.35
C CYS A 95 8.33 -7.31 -2.72
N PRO A 96 8.64 -6.00 -2.82
CA PRO A 96 8.71 -5.31 -4.11
C PRO A 96 9.87 -5.79 -5.00
N VAL A 97 10.83 -6.54 -4.46
CA VAL A 97 11.99 -7.09 -5.18
C VAL A 97 11.68 -8.47 -5.76
N CYS A 98 11.30 -9.43 -4.91
CA CYS A 98 11.11 -10.84 -5.30
C CYS A 98 9.64 -11.27 -5.43
N ASP A 99 8.68 -10.37 -5.19
CA ASP A 99 7.23 -10.60 -5.14
C ASP A 99 6.76 -11.68 -4.15
N HIS A 100 7.67 -12.23 -3.34
CA HIS A 100 7.33 -13.22 -2.34
C HIS A 100 6.45 -12.60 -1.24
N TYR A 101 5.46 -13.37 -0.81
CA TYR A 101 4.61 -13.00 0.32
C TYR A 101 5.45 -12.84 1.60
N LEU A 102 5.26 -11.71 2.26
CA LEU A 102 5.90 -11.29 3.49
C LEU A 102 5.04 -11.78 4.67
N SER A 103 5.38 -12.96 5.20
CA SER A 103 4.69 -13.51 6.38
C SER A 103 4.60 -12.50 7.52
N LYS A 104 3.45 -12.48 8.20
CA LYS A 104 3.20 -11.68 9.41
C LYS A 104 4.07 -12.13 10.58
N TYR A 105 4.45 -13.41 10.61
CA TYR A 105 5.21 -14.06 11.68
C TYR A 105 6.73 -14.03 11.45
N ARG A 106 7.22 -13.19 10.53
CA ARG A 106 8.66 -13.10 10.27
C ARG A 106 9.41 -12.49 11.48
N PRO A 107 10.61 -13.00 11.81
CA PRO A 107 11.40 -12.52 12.95
C PRO A 107 11.83 -11.07 12.77
N ASP A 108 12.19 -10.65 11.56
CA ASP A 108 12.50 -9.25 11.25
C ASP A 108 11.46 -8.65 10.30
N LYS A 109 10.64 -7.72 10.82
CA LYS A 109 9.63 -6.99 10.04
C LYS A 109 10.22 -5.96 9.08
N LYS A 110 11.49 -5.58 9.22
CA LYS A 110 12.15 -4.63 8.32
C LYS A 110 12.64 -5.32 7.06
N ARG A 111 12.98 -6.61 7.12
CA ARG A 111 13.58 -7.32 5.97
C ARG A 111 12.64 -8.36 5.36
N CYS A 112 12.89 -8.68 4.10
CA CYS A 112 12.30 -9.83 3.43
C CYS A 112 13.03 -11.11 3.85
N ALA A 113 12.31 -12.16 4.28
CA ALA A 113 12.90 -13.44 4.66
C ALA A 113 13.51 -14.20 3.46
N HIS A 114 13.03 -13.94 2.24
CA HIS A 114 13.49 -14.64 1.03
C HIS A 114 14.71 -13.98 0.39
N CYS A 115 14.67 -12.66 0.16
CA CYS A 115 15.77 -11.95 -0.50
C CYS A 115 16.62 -11.06 0.42
N GLY A 116 16.24 -10.87 1.68
CA GLY A 116 16.97 -10.00 2.62
C GLY A 116 16.77 -8.50 2.40
N ALA A 117 16.02 -8.07 1.37
CA ALA A 117 15.77 -6.66 1.07
C ALA A 117 15.09 -5.92 2.21
N ASN A 118 15.52 -4.68 2.47
CA ASN A 118 14.86 -3.83 3.45
C ASN A 118 13.55 -3.28 2.86
N VAL A 119 12.42 -3.64 3.47
CA VAL A 119 11.07 -3.33 3.00
C VAL A 119 10.35 -2.34 3.90
N ARG A 120 11.04 -1.72 4.88
CA ARG A 120 10.42 -0.76 5.82
C ARG A 120 11.33 0.40 6.20
#